data_AF-A0A7C3H1X5-F1
#
_entry.id   AF-A0A7C3H1X5-F1
#
_cell.length_a   1.000
_cell.length_b   1.000
_cell.length_c   1.000
_cell.angle_alpha   90.00
_cell.angle_beta   90.00
_cell.angle_gamma   90.00
#
_symmetry.space_group_name_H-M   'P 1'
#
loop_
_entity.id
_entity.type
_entity.pdbx_description
1 polymer ?
#
loop_
_entity_poly.entity_id
_entity_poly.type
_entity_poly.pdbx_seq_one_letter_code
_entity_poly.pdbx_strand_id
1 'polypeptide(L)'
;MRQRTRVQGRKGVFMMVRKRSGANSVNVARAVKKRLAEIEPTLPGNIKFYLAWDISEMIERITHRTSSNALVGGLLAMLMIYLFLRNWRPTLIISLAIPLSIIATFIALYSAGYTLNLMTLGGLALGVGMFVDNAVVVIENTFRHLEQGKDRFEAAKIGASEVGMAIIASTLT
;
A
#
# COMPACT_ATOMS: atom_id res chain seq x y z
N MET A 1 45.77 -1.76 -17.23
CA MET A 1 45.53 -1.04 -15.97
C MET A 1 45.13 -2.04 -14.88
N ARG A 2 45.96 -2.29 -13.86
CA ARG A 2 45.59 -3.13 -12.71
C ARG A 2 44.72 -2.30 -11.75
N GLN A 3 43.39 -2.40 -11.83
CA GLN A 3 42.51 -1.80 -10.83
C GLN A 3 42.76 -2.45 -9.48
N ARG A 4 43.47 -1.76 -8.60
CA ARG A 4 43.62 -2.14 -7.19
C ARG A 4 42.37 -1.67 -6.45
N THR A 5 41.36 -2.51 -6.39
CA THR A 5 40.17 -2.21 -5.60
C THR A 5 40.50 -2.42 -4.13
N ARG A 6 40.17 -1.41 -3.31
CA ARG A 6 40.26 -1.50 -1.85
C ARG A 6 38.86 -1.46 -1.27
N VAL A 7 38.56 -2.39 -0.37
CA VAL A 7 37.31 -2.43 0.40
C VAL A 7 37.70 -2.23 1.86
N GLN A 8 37.18 -1.18 2.50
CA GLN A 8 37.55 -0.83 3.89
C GLN A 8 39.08 -0.69 4.09
N GLY A 9 39.79 -0.10 3.12
CA GLY A 9 41.24 0.12 3.18
C GLY A 9 42.13 -1.09 2.87
N ARG A 10 41.58 -2.31 2.83
CA ARG A 10 42.29 -3.57 2.50
C ARG A 10 42.13 -3.93 1.01
N LYS A 11 43.09 -4.68 0.45
CA LYS A 11 42.97 -5.21 -0.93
C LYS A 11 41.72 -6.10 -1.00
N GLY A 12 40.85 -5.86 -1.96
CA GLY A 12 39.60 -6.60 -2.10
C GLY A 12 39.15 -6.68 -3.55
N VAL A 13 38.12 -7.47 -3.79
CA VAL A 13 37.44 -7.59 -5.08
C VAL A 13 36.02 -7.06 -4.92
N PHE A 14 35.55 -6.29 -5.89
CA PHE A 14 34.16 -5.85 -5.94
C PHE A 14 33.36 -6.77 -6.85
N MET A 15 32.24 -7.28 -6.36
CA MET A 15 31.32 -8.12 -7.12
C MET A 15 29.95 -7.46 -7.14
N MET A 16 29.41 -7.25 -8.33
CA MET A 16 28.07 -6.70 -8.51
C MET A 16 27.10 -7.80 -8.92
N VAL A 17 26.04 -7.98 -8.13
CA VAL A 17 24.96 -8.93 -8.45
C VAL A 17 23.76 -8.14 -8.95
N ARG A 18 23.26 -8.50 -10.14
CA ARG A 18 22.08 -7.87 -10.75
C ARG A 18 20.97 -8.89 -10.86
N LYS A 19 19.74 -8.48 -10.50
CA LYS A 19 18.55 -9.31 -10.70
C LYS A 19 18.24 -9.45 -12.19
N ARG A 20 17.65 -10.59 -12.59
CA ARG A 20 17.05 -10.75 -13.92
C ARG A 20 15.79 -9.86 -14.04
N SER A 21 15.44 -9.45 -15.26
CA SER A 21 14.16 -8.78 -15.52
C SER A 21 12.98 -9.61 -15.02
N GLY A 22 11.96 -8.98 -14.46
CA GLY A 22 10.80 -9.66 -13.85
C GLY A 22 11.03 -10.28 -12.47
N ALA A 23 12.28 -10.49 -12.03
CA ALA A 23 12.56 -11.04 -10.71
C ALA A 23 12.36 -10.00 -9.58
N ASN A 24 11.85 -10.46 -8.44
CA ASN A 24 11.71 -9.65 -7.23
C ASN A 24 13.08 -9.40 -6.57
N SER A 25 13.45 -8.13 -6.41
CA SER A 25 14.75 -7.70 -5.89
C SER A 25 15.04 -8.21 -4.47
N VAL A 26 14.02 -8.26 -3.61
CA VAL A 26 14.15 -8.69 -2.21
C VAL A 26 14.41 -10.18 -2.12
N ASN A 27 13.66 -10.99 -2.87
CA ASN A 27 13.85 -12.44 -2.88
C ASN A 27 15.23 -12.82 -3.42
N VAL A 28 15.70 -12.14 -4.47
CA VAL A 28 17.05 -12.38 -5.03
C VAL A 28 18.12 -12.00 -4.03
N ALA A 29 18.03 -10.83 -3.39
CA ALA A 29 19.00 -10.40 -2.39
C ALA A 29 19.06 -11.36 -1.19
N ARG A 30 17.91 -11.83 -0.71
CA ARG A 30 17.83 -12.82 0.38
C ARG A 30 18.47 -14.15 0.00
N ALA A 31 18.23 -14.62 -1.23
CA ALA A 31 18.86 -15.84 -1.74
C ALA A 31 20.39 -15.69 -1.84
N VAL A 32 20.88 -14.54 -2.31
CA VAL A 32 22.32 -14.25 -2.39
C VAL A 32 22.95 -14.19 -1.00
N LYS A 33 22.35 -13.46 -0.05
CA LYS A 33 22.81 -13.40 1.35
C LYS A 33 22.88 -14.79 1.98
N LYS A 34 21.84 -15.61 1.77
CA LYS A 34 21.79 -17.00 2.26
C LYS A 34 22.93 -17.84 1.68
N ARG A 35 23.15 -17.79 0.36
CA ARG A 35 24.23 -18.53 -0.32
C ARG A 35 25.62 -18.05 0.11
N LEU A 36 25.79 -16.74 0.33
CA LEU A 36 27.05 -16.20 0.85
C LEU A 36 27.34 -16.73 2.26
N ALA A 37 26.34 -16.78 3.14
CA ALA A 37 26.49 -17.34 4.48
C ALA A 37 26.81 -18.86 4.47
N GLU A 38 26.28 -19.60 3.49
CA GLU A 38 26.59 -21.04 3.30
C GLU A 38 28.04 -21.25 2.80
N ILE A 39 28.55 -20.36 1.95
CA ILE A 39 29.87 -20.50 1.30
C ILE A 39 30.99 -19.92 2.16
N GLU A 40 30.73 -18.86 2.93
CA GLU A 40 31.70 -18.19 3.81
C GLU A 40 32.53 -19.16 4.68
N PRO A 41 31.96 -20.18 5.35
CA PRO A 41 32.75 -21.14 6.15
C PRO A 41 33.59 -22.12 5.31
N THR A 42 33.28 -22.31 4.03
CA THR A 42 34.00 -23.26 3.14
C THR A 42 35.18 -22.62 2.41
N LEU A 43 35.34 -21.29 2.51
CA LEU A 43 36.38 -20.58 1.79
C LEU A 43 37.74 -20.65 2.52
N PRO A 44 38.84 -20.93 1.80
CA PRO A 44 40.17 -20.92 2.40
C PRO A 44 40.61 -19.48 2.73
N GLY A 45 41.01 -19.26 3.98
CA GLY A 45 41.56 -17.99 4.48
C GLY A 45 40.53 -17.06 5.13
N ASN A 46 41.00 -15.92 5.67
CA ASN A 46 40.17 -14.91 6.35
C ASN A 46 39.46 -13.98 5.33
N ILE A 47 38.75 -14.58 4.38
CA ILE A 47 37.96 -13.86 3.37
C ILE A 47 36.67 -13.39 4.04
N LYS A 48 36.44 -12.08 4.07
CA LYS A 48 35.22 -11.47 4.62
C LYS A 48 34.44 -10.80 3.53
N PHE A 49 33.14 -11.05 3.49
CA PHE A 49 32.22 -10.35 2.60
C PHE A 49 31.75 -9.05 3.27
N TYR A 50 31.86 -7.95 2.54
CA TYR A 50 31.29 -6.66 2.94
C TYR A 50 30.24 -6.26 1.93
N LEU A 51 29.04 -6.03 2.43
CA LEU A 51 27.94 -5.60 1.61
C LEU A 51 28.05 -4.09 1.40
N ALA A 52 28.46 -3.69 0.19
CA ALA A 52 28.68 -2.29 -0.12
C ALA A 52 27.36 -1.54 -0.34
N TRP A 53 26.45 -2.12 -1.14
CA TRP A 53 25.15 -1.54 -1.43
C TRP A 53 24.09 -2.62 -1.60
N ASP A 54 23.03 -2.57 -0.78
CA ASP A 54 21.83 -3.40 -0.92
C ASP A 54 20.59 -2.53 -1.10
N ILE A 55 19.97 -2.61 -2.28
CA ILE A 55 18.70 -1.91 -2.55
C ILE A 55 17.54 -2.64 -1.86
N SER A 56 17.65 -3.95 -1.60
CA SER A 56 16.58 -4.73 -0.95
C SER A 56 16.31 -4.29 0.48
N GLU A 57 17.33 -3.89 1.24
CA GLU A 57 17.14 -3.41 2.62
C GLU A 57 16.35 -2.11 2.65
N MET A 58 16.56 -1.23 1.67
CA MET A 58 15.76 -0.03 1.48
C MET A 58 14.31 -0.41 1.13
N ILE A 59 14.09 -1.35 0.21
CA ILE A 59 12.74 -1.81 -0.18
C ILE A 59 12.02 -2.42 1.02
N GLU A 60 12.66 -3.32 1.76
CA GLU A 60 12.08 -3.96 2.96
C GLU A 60 11.73 -2.92 4.02
N ARG A 61 12.65 -1.98 4.31
CA ARG A 61 12.42 -0.90 5.27
C ARG A 61 11.27 0.00 4.87
N ILE A 62 11.19 0.40 3.60
CA ILE A 62 10.08 1.23 3.10
C ILE A 62 8.77 0.45 3.18
N THR A 63 8.76 -0.81 2.77
CA THR A 63 7.57 -1.67 2.84
C THR A 63 7.06 -1.77 4.28
N HIS A 64 7.95 -2.06 5.23
CA HIS A 64 7.60 -2.19 6.64
C HIS A 64 7.08 -0.89 7.23
N ARG A 65 7.75 0.24 6.93
CA ARG A 65 7.32 1.57 7.37
C ARG A 65 5.97 1.95 6.78
N THR A 66 5.76 1.72 5.48
CA THR A 66 4.49 2.00 4.81
C THR A 66 3.36 1.17 5.40
N SER A 67 3.57 -0.13 5.64
CA SER A 67 2.57 -0.98 6.29
C SER A 67 2.25 -0.51 7.71
N SER A 68 3.26 -0.18 8.51
CA SER A 68 3.05 0.37 9.86
C SER A 68 2.29 1.69 9.83
N ASN A 69 2.68 2.61 8.94
CA ASN A 69 2.03 3.91 8.80
C ASN A 69 0.58 3.76 8.32
N ALA A 70 0.32 2.84 7.40
CA ALA A 70 -1.04 2.54 6.92
C ALA A 70 -1.92 1.99 8.06
N LEU A 71 -1.37 1.12 8.92
CA LEU A 71 -2.10 0.62 10.09
C LEU A 71 -2.41 1.72 11.10
N VAL A 72 -1.41 2.54 11.48
CA VAL A 72 -1.60 3.65 12.41
C VAL A 72 -2.57 4.68 11.84
N GLY A 73 -2.39 5.07 10.57
CA GLY A 73 -3.28 6.00 9.88
C GLY A 73 -4.70 5.47 9.75
N GLY A 74 -4.86 4.18 9.41
CA GLY A 74 -6.16 3.52 9.34
C GLY A 74 -6.87 3.47 10.69
N LEU A 75 -6.14 3.20 11.77
CA LEU A 75 -6.70 3.22 13.13
C LEU A 75 -7.13 4.63 13.55
N LEU A 76 -6.32 5.65 13.26
CA LEU A 76 -6.66 7.05 13.52
C LEU A 76 -7.89 7.49 12.71
N ALA A 77 -7.98 7.10 11.44
CA ALA A 77 -9.16 7.37 10.61
C ALA A 77 -10.42 6.69 11.17
N MET A 78 -10.32 5.41 11.57
CA MET A 78 -11.42 4.69 12.21
C MET A 78 -11.87 5.39 13.52
N LEU A 79 -10.92 5.85 14.33
CA LEU A 79 -11.21 6.59 15.56
C LEU A 79 -11.89 7.93 15.26
N MET A 80 -11.46 8.65 14.22
CA MET A 80 -12.11 9.89 13.80
C MET A 80 -13.54 9.64 13.33
N ILE A 81 -13.77 8.66 12.46
CA ILE A 81 -15.10 8.26 11.99
C ILE A 81 -15.99 7.90 13.18
N TYR A 82 -15.48 7.11 14.13
CA TYR A 82 -16.20 6.75 15.34
C TYR A 82 -16.60 7.97 16.17
N LEU A 83 -15.71 8.96 16.30
CA LEU A 83 -15.98 10.19 17.05
C LEU A 83 -17.13 11.00 16.41
N PHE A 84 -17.18 11.07 15.08
CA PHE A 84 -18.22 11.78 14.35
C PHE A 84 -19.58 11.06 14.41
N LEU A 85 -19.60 9.75 14.17
CA LEU A 85 -20.83 8.97 14.10
C LEU A 85 -21.34 8.51 15.47
N ARG A 86 -20.47 8.45 16.48
CA ARG A 86 -20.73 7.91 17.83
C ARG A 86 -21.40 6.52 17.84
N ASN A 87 -21.25 5.78 16.74
CA ASN A 87 -21.89 4.49 16.53
C ASN A 87 -20.93 3.50 15.85
N TRP A 88 -20.75 2.33 16.47
CA TRP A 88 -19.76 1.34 16.04
C TRP A 88 -20.14 0.64 14.73
N ARG A 89 -21.44 0.47 14.44
CA ARG A 89 -21.92 -0.22 13.23
C ARG A 89 -21.55 0.52 11.94
N PRO A 90 -21.91 1.80 11.74
CA PRO A 90 -21.54 2.53 10.53
C PRO A 90 -20.02 2.75 10.44
N THR A 91 -19.34 2.95 11.58
CA THR A 91 -17.88 3.03 11.64
C THR A 91 -17.22 1.80 11.02
N LEU A 92 -17.65 0.59 11.39
CA LEU A 92 -17.09 -0.63 10.83
C LEU A 92 -17.37 -0.76 9.32
N ILE A 93 -18.58 -0.45 8.89
CA ILE A 93 -18.95 -0.50 7.46
C ILE A 93 -18.06 0.43 6.65
N ILE A 94 -17.87 1.68 7.09
CA ILE A 94 -17.00 2.65 6.42
C ILE A 94 -15.55 2.18 6.45
N SER A 95 -15.06 1.71 7.59
CA SER A 95 -13.67 1.23 7.73
C SER A 95 -13.33 0.05 6.82
N LEU A 96 -14.32 -0.77 6.46
CA LEU A 96 -14.17 -1.88 5.53
C LEU A 96 -14.38 -1.43 4.07
N ALA A 97 -15.24 -0.44 3.83
CA ALA A 97 -15.49 0.10 2.51
C ALA A 97 -14.25 0.78 1.90
N ILE A 98 -13.45 1.48 2.70
CA ILE A 98 -12.22 2.15 2.27
C ILE A 98 -11.17 1.17 1.69
N PRO A 99 -10.72 0.11 2.39
CA PRO A 99 -9.77 -0.84 1.82
C PRO A 99 -10.38 -1.62 0.64
N LEU A 100 -11.68 -1.91 0.67
CA LEU A 100 -12.35 -2.60 -0.41
C LEU A 100 -12.38 -1.76 -1.71
N SER A 101 -12.60 -0.44 -1.61
CA SER A 101 -12.58 0.46 -2.77
C SER A 101 -11.20 0.49 -3.42
N ILE A 102 -10.14 0.57 -2.61
CA ILE A 102 -8.74 0.53 -3.09
C ILE A 102 -8.45 -0.78 -3.82
N ILE A 103 -8.85 -1.93 -3.25
CA ILE A 103 -8.69 -3.25 -3.89
C ILE A 103 -9.44 -3.29 -5.22
N ALA A 104 -10.68 -2.82 -5.26
CA ALA A 104 -11.48 -2.75 -6.48
C ALA A 104 -10.79 -1.89 -7.56
N THR A 105 -10.21 -0.74 -7.18
CA THR A 105 -9.46 0.10 -8.11
C THR A 105 -8.22 -0.62 -8.66
N PHE A 106 -7.46 -1.34 -7.83
CA PHE A 106 -6.32 -2.12 -8.31
C PHE A 106 -6.72 -3.25 -9.25
N ILE A 107 -7.84 -3.93 -8.99
CA ILE A 107 -8.39 -4.96 -9.88
C ILE A 107 -8.73 -4.33 -11.24
N ALA A 108 -9.40 -3.18 -11.25
CA ALA A 108 -9.73 -2.46 -12.48
C ALA A 108 -8.47 -2.06 -13.27
N LEU A 109 -7.47 -1.48 -12.58
CA LEU A 109 -6.19 -1.08 -13.18
C LEU A 109 -5.47 -2.28 -13.83
N TYR A 110 -5.42 -3.40 -13.10
CA TYR A 110 -4.80 -4.64 -13.58
C TYR A 110 -5.55 -5.21 -14.79
N SER A 111 -6.88 -5.22 -14.74
CA SER A 111 -7.71 -5.69 -15.86
C SER A 111 -7.56 -4.85 -17.13
N ALA A 112 -7.30 -3.55 -16.96
CA ALA A 112 -7.04 -2.62 -18.06
C ALA A 112 -5.57 -2.64 -18.56
N GLY A 113 -4.71 -3.48 -17.97
CA GLY A 113 -3.30 -3.62 -18.39
C GLY A 113 -2.40 -2.45 -17.97
N TYR A 114 -2.84 -1.59 -17.05
CA TYR A 114 -2.03 -0.48 -16.56
C TYR A 114 -0.99 -0.95 -15.54
N THR A 115 0.18 -0.32 -15.57
CA THR A 115 1.23 -0.52 -14.58
C THR A 115 1.18 0.55 -13.49
N LEU A 116 1.64 0.21 -12.29
CA LEU A 116 1.84 1.19 -11.22
C LEU A 116 3.09 2.02 -11.50
N ASN A 117 2.88 3.27 -11.87
CA ASN A 117 3.90 4.27 -12.13
C ASN A 117 3.47 5.59 -11.48
N LEU A 118 4.33 6.62 -11.53
CA LEU A 118 4.05 7.87 -10.83
C LEU A 118 2.75 8.55 -11.30
N MET A 119 2.43 8.46 -12.60
CA MET A 119 1.18 9.02 -13.14
C MET A 119 -0.04 8.24 -12.65
N THR A 120 0.00 6.91 -12.69
CA THR A 120 -1.14 6.08 -12.24
C THR A 120 -1.32 6.13 -10.73
N LEU A 121 -0.24 6.21 -9.95
CA LEU A 121 -0.30 6.43 -8.50
C LEU A 121 -0.83 7.84 -8.16
N GLY A 122 -0.43 8.86 -8.91
CA GLY A 122 -0.98 10.22 -8.75
C GLY A 122 -2.49 10.26 -9.02
N GLY A 123 -2.93 9.64 -10.12
CA GLY A 123 -4.35 9.50 -10.44
C GLY A 123 -5.13 8.68 -9.40
N LEU A 124 -4.54 7.58 -8.91
CA LEU A 124 -5.12 6.76 -7.84
C LEU A 124 -5.32 7.57 -6.56
N ALA A 125 -4.31 8.37 -6.17
CA ALA A 125 -4.38 9.18 -4.96
C ALA A 125 -5.50 10.24 -5.02
N LEU A 126 -5.70 10.87 -6.17
CA LEU A 126 -6.79 11.83 -6.39
C LEU A 126 -8.16 11.13 -6.45
N GLY A 127 -8.26 10.06 -7.23
CA GLY A 127 -9.53 9.37 -7.46
C GLY A 127 -10.05 8.67 -6.21
N VAL A 128 -9.20 7.91 -5.51
CA VAL A 128 -9.61 7.14 -4.32
C VAL A 128 -10.15 8.06 -3.23
N GLY A 129 -9.57 9.24 -3.02
CA GLY A 129 -10.08 10.22 -2.04
C GLY A 129 -11.52 10.61 -2.34
N MET A 130 -11.79 11.06 -3.56
CA MET A 130 -13.13 11.43 -4.02
C MET A 130 -14.13 10.26 -3.92
N PHE A 131 -13.73 9.05 -4.31
CA PHE A 131 -14.59 7.87 -4.23
C PHE A 131 -14.94 7.50 -2.79
N VAL A 132 -13.97 7.59 -1.88
CA VAL A 132 -14.18 7.31 -0.46
C VAL A 132 -15.13 8.33 0.14
N ASP A 133 -14.95 9.62 -0.13
CA ASP A 133 -15.82 10.68 0.40
C ASP A 133 -17.28 10.48 -0.04
N ASN A 134 -17.50 10.17 -1.32
CA ASN A 134 -18.82 9.87 -1.86
C ASN A 134 -19.46 8.65 -1.17
N ALA A 135 -18.70 7.59 -0.92
CA ALA A 135 -19.20 6.40 -0.23
C ALA A 135 -19.57 6.69 1.23
N VAL A 136 -18.76 7.50 1.93
CA VAL A 136 -19.03 7.93 3.32
C VAL A 136 -20.34 8.69 3.39
N VAL A 137 -20.57 9.65 2.50
CA VAL A 137 -21.81 10.46 2.46
C VAL A 137 -23.06 9.59 2.28
N VAL A 138 -23.02 8.58 1.41
CA VAL A 138 -24.14 7.64 1.24
C VAL A 138 -24.40 6.85 2.52
N ILE A 139 -23.35 6.26 3.11
CA ILE A 139 -23.48 5.42 4.31
C ILE A 139 -24.01 6.24 5.48
N GLU A 140 -23.50 7.45 5.67
CA GLU A 140 -23.96 8.37 6.70
C GLU A 140 -25.43 8.75 6.50
N ASN A 141 -25.84 9.08 5.27
CA ASN A 141 -27.23 9.42 5.00
C ASN A 141 -28.19 8.22 5.16
N THR A 142 -27.77 7.03 4.74
CA THR A 142 -28.52 5.80 5.01
C THR A 142 -28.64 5.57 6.51
N PHE A 143 -27.58 5.77 7.27
CA PHE A 143 -27.61 5.56 8.72
C PHE A 143 -28.50 6.57 9.44
N ARG A 144 -28.47 7.85 9.02
CA ARG A 144 -29.38 8.90 9.48
C ARG A 144 -30.84 8.50 9.35
N HIS A 145 -31.19 7.85 8.23
CA HIS A 145 -32.55 7.35 8.00
C HIS A 145 -32.92 6.12 8.85
N LEU A 146 -31.96 5.24 9.13
CA LEU A 146 -32.16 4.16 10.08
C LEU A 146 -32.42 4.69 11.50
N GLU A 147 -31.71 5.74 11.94
CA GLU A 147 -31.92 6.36 13.25
C GLU A 147 -33.27 7.08 13.37
N GLN A 148 -33.83 7.53 12.24
CA GLN A 148 -35.19 8.07 12.15
C GLN A 148 -36.29 6.99 12.19
N GLY A 149 -35.93 5.71 12.32
CA GLY A 149 -36.86 4.60 12.46
C GLY A 149 -37.37 3.99 11.14
N LYS A 150 -36.77 4.35 9.99
CA LYS A 150 -37.12 3.72 8.71
C LYS A 150 -36.61 2.27 8.64
N ASP A 151 -37.31 1.42 7.89
CA ASP A 151 -36.83 0.06 7.61
C ASP A 151 -35.48 0.08 6.89
N ARG A 152 -34.66 -0.96 7.06
CA ARG A 152 -33.29 -1.04 6.50
C ARG A 152 -33.28 -0.86 4.99
N PHE A 153 -34.25 -1.45 4.28
CA PHE A 153 -34.32 -1.35 2.83
C PHE A 153 -34.77 0.04 2.39
N GLU A 154 -35.75 0.62 3.07
CA GLU A 154 -36.19 1.99 2.80
C GLU A 154 -35.10 3.02 3.11
N ALA A 155 -34.40 2.88 4.23
CA ALA A 155 -33.31 3.77 4.62
C ALA A 155 -32.17 3.74 3.61
N ALA A 156 -31.83 2.57 3.07
CA ALA A 156 -30.83 2.45 2.01
C ALA A 156 -31.30 3.13 0.70
N LYS A 157 -32.55 2.87 0.30
CA LYS A 157 -33.14 3.46 -0.91
C LYS A 157 -33.21 4.98 -0.84
N ILE A 158 -33.78 5.52 0.24
CA ILE A 158 -33.95 6.96 0.41
C ILE A 158 -32.59 7.64 0.62
N GLY A 159 -31.77 7.08 1.50
CA GLY A 159 -30.43 7.58 1.80
C GLY A 159 -29.58 7.74 0.55
N ALA A 160 -29.57 6.73 -0.35
CA ALA A 160 -28.85 6.81 -1.61
C ALA A 160 -29.49 7.80 -2.60
N SER A 161 -30.82 7.85 -2.67
CA SER A 161 -31.52 8.71 -3.64
C SER A 161 -31.35 10.21 -3.38
N GLU A 162 -31.26 10.63 -2.11
CA GLU A 162 -31.11 12.05 -1.76
C GLU A 162 -29.74 12.61 -2.12
N VAL A 163 -28.67 11.83 -1.93
CA VAL A 163 -27.30 12.27 -2.19
C VAL A 163 -26.81 11.92 -3.59
N GLY A 164 -27.57 11.09 -4.32
CA GLY A 164 -27.17 10.57 -5.64
C GLY A 164 -26.85 11.66 -6.65
N MET A 165 -27.67 12.71 -6.74
CA MET A 165 -27.42 13.82 -7.66
C MET A 165 -26.13 14.58 -7.33
N ALA A 166 -25.85 14.82 -6.05
CA ALA A 166 -24.64 15.50 -5.62
C ALA A 166 -23.38 14.67 -5.94
N ILE A 167 -23.45 13.35 -5.73
CA ILE A 167 -22.35 12.43 -6.03
C ILE A 167 -22.09 12.34 -7.53
N ILE A 168 -23.14 12.26 -8.36
CA ILE A 168 -23.00 12.25 -9.81
C ILE A 168 -22.36 13.55 -10.29
N ALA A 169 -22.85 14.70 -9.82
CA ALA A 169 -22.27 16.00 -10.15
C ALA A 169 -20.79 16.08 -9.73
N SER A 170 -20.45 15.65 -8.52
CA SER A 170 -19.07 15.62 -8.02
C SER A 170 -18.17 14.68 -8.82
N THR A 171 -18.69 13.58 -9.34
CA THR A 171 -17.90 12.61 -10.12
C THR A 171 -17.66 13.09 -11.55
N LEU A 172 -18.53 13.97 -12.07
CA LEU A 172 -18.45 14.47 -13.45
C LEU A 172 -17.59 15.73 -13.61
N THR A 173 -17.21 16.38 -12.51
CA THR A 173 -16.48 17.66 -12.49
C THR A 173 -15.02 17.44 -12.10
#